data_AF-A0A844B8T9-F1
#
_entry.id   AF-A0A844B8T9-F1
#
_cell.length_a   1.000
_cell.length_b   1.000
_cell.length_c   1.000
_cell.angle_alpha   90.00
_cell.angle_beta   90.00
_cell.angle_gamma   90.00
#
_symmetry.space_group_name_H-M   'P 1'
#
loop_
_entity.id
_entity.type
_entity.pdbx_description
1 polymer ?
#
loop_
_entity_poly.entity_id
_entity_poly.type
_entity_poly.pdbx_seq_one_letter_code
_entity_poly.pdbx_strand_id
1 'polypeptide(L)' 'MQGWQTPYLGLRDLPRELTDFELQAFFSFSQAELELISRRRGDNHKLGLALHIGFVRMSGRPLNSVRAVPPVLLRHL' A
#
# COMPACT_ATOMS: atom_id res chain seq x y z
N MET A 1 19.90 -10.19 -2.60
CA MET A 1 19.07 -10.60 -3.74
C MET A 1 17.59 -10.37 -3.39
N GLN A 2 17.03 -9.21 -3.74
CA GLN A 2 15.58 -8.94 -3.57
C GLN A 2 14.85 -9.20 -4.89
N GLY A 3 14.81 -10.45 -5.35
CA GLY A 3 14.10 -10.83 -6.59
C GLY A 3 12.60 -11.08 -6.39
N TRP A 4 12.14 -11.19 -5.13
CA TRP A 4 10.75 -11.49 -4.81
C TRP A 4 9.81 -10.30 -5.03
N GLN A 5 10.34 -9.07 -5.06
CA GLN A 5 9.58 -7.84 -5.30
C GLN A 5 9.42 -7.52 -6.80
N THR A 6 10.28 -8.09 -7.65
CA THR A 6 10.29 -7.90 -9.10
C THR A 6 8.96 -8.20 -9.81
N PRO A 7 8.14 -9.21 -9.43
CA PRO A 7 6.84 -9.44 -10.07
C PRO A 7 5.83 -8.31 -9.85
N TYR A 8 6.03 -7.44 -8.86
CA TYR A 8 5.10 -6.35 -8.57
C TYR A 8 5.48 -5.04 -9.26
N LEU A 9 6.69 -4.96 -9.82
CA LEU A 9 7.16 -3.76 -10.52
C LEU A 9 6.30 -3.50 -11.75
N GLY A 10 5.86 -2.25 -11.88
CA GLY A 10 5.08 -1.81 -13.03
C GLY A 10 3.58 -2.07 -12.94
N LEU A 11 3.09 -2.74 -11.88
CA LEU A 11 1.67 -2.95 -11.64
C LEU A 11 0.89 -1.63 -11.68
N ARG A 12 -0.34 -1.70 -12.19
CA ARG A 12 -1.25 -0.55 -12.31
C ARG A 12 -2.40 -0.60 -11.32
N ASP A 13 -2.65 -1.78 -10.78
CA ASP A 13 -3.78 -2.11 -9.91
C ASP A 13 -3.29 -2.88 -8.69
N LEU A 14 -3.99 -2.74 -7.57
CA LEU A 14 -3.71 -3.51 -6.36
C LEU A 14 -3.97 -4.99 -6.61
N PRO A 15 -3.03 -5.88 -6.24
CA PRO A 15 -3.29 -7.31 -6.27
C PRO A 15 -4.43 -7.66 -5.31
N ARG A 16 -5.27 -8.60 -5.74
CA ARG A 16 -6.45 -9.04 -4.97
C ARG A 16 -6.06 -9.86 -3.74
N GLU A 17 -4.94 -10.55 -3.85
CA GLU A 17 -4.40 -11.43 -2.82
C GLU A 17 -3.01 -10.92 -2.48
N LEU A 18 -2.77 -10.71 -1.19
CA LEU A 18 -1.49 -10.31 -0.63
C LEU A 18 -1.17 -11.28 0.49
N THR A 19 0.07 -11.77 0.51
CA THR A 19 0.55 -12.57 1.63
C THR A 19 0.87 -11.69 2.83
N ASP A 20 0.91 -12.26 4.04
CA ASP A 20 1.30 -11.50 5.25
C ASP A 20 2.71 -10.89 5.10
N PHE A 21 3.61 -11.62 4.44
CA PHE A 21 4.94 -11.14 4.11
C PHE A 21 4.92 -9.90 3.20
N GLU A 22 4.09 -9.90 2.14
CA GLU A 22 3.95 -8.74 1.25
C GLU A 22 3.31 -7.54 1.96
N LEU A 23 2.33 -7.79 2.83
CA LEU A 23 1.72 -6.76 3.67
C LEU A 23 2.76 -6.13 4.58
N GLN A 24 3.53 -6.95 5.29
CA GLN A 24 4.59 -6.46 6.18
C GLN A 24 5.69 -5.72 5.42
N ALA A 25 6.05 -6.17 4.22
CA ALA A 25 7.14 -5.55 3.46
C ALA A 25 6.72 -4.25 2.78
N PHE A 26 5.47 -4.14 2.31
CA PHE A 26 5.02 -2.99 1.53
C PHE A 26 4.09 -2.05 2.28
N PHE A 27 3.27 -2.55 3.21
CA PHE A 27 2.20 -1.79 3.89
C PHE A 27 2.47 -1.55 5.38
N SER A 28 3.62 -1.94 5.90
CA SER A 28 4.10 -1.45 7.19
C SER A 28 4.74 -0.07 7.05
N PHE A 29 4.34 0.85 7.92
CA PHE A 29 4.77 2.25 7.87
C PHE A 29 5.72 2.60 9.02
N SER A 30 6.73 3.41 8.70
CA SER A 30 7.55 4.08 9.69
C SER A 30 6.75 5.12 10.47
N GLN A 31 7.25 5.56 11.63
CA GLN A 31 6.60 6.63 12.40
C GLN A 31 6.39 7.91 11.59
N ALA A 32 7.37 8.29 10.77
CA ALA A 32 7.27 9.47 9.90
C ALA A 32 6.13 9.35 8.88
N GLU A 33 5.93 8.15 8.31
CA GLU A 33 4.84 7.88 7.38
C GLU A 33 3.48 7.87 8.10
N LEU A 34 3.40 7.28 9.29
CA LEU A 34 2.18 7.30 10.12
C LEU A 34 1.78 8.73 10.50
N GLU A 35 2.73 9.61 10.81
CA GLU A 35 2.45 11.03 11.03
C GLU A 35 1.90 11.70 9.77
N LEU A 36 2.49 11.46 8.60
CA LEU A 36 2.02 12.01 7.33
C LEU A 36 0.61 11.54 6.99
N ILE A 37 0.31 10.25 7.24
CA ILE A 37 -1.02 9.67 7.09
C ILE A 37 -1.98 10.36 8.05
N SER A 38 -1.63 10.45 9.33
CA SER A 38 -2.48 11.01 10.38
C SER A 38 -2.83 12.48 10.17
N ARG A 39 -1.97 13.26 9.50
CA ARG A 39 -2.23 14.67 9.13
C ARG A 39 -3.35 14.83 8.10
N ARG A 40 -3.78 13.77 7.40
CA ARG A 40 -4.88 13.84 6.44
C ARG A 40 -6.23 13.90 7.14
N ARG A 41 -7.11 14.76 6.63
CA ARG A 41 -8.46 14.95 7.18
C ARG A 41 -9.42 13.88 6.65
N GLY A 42 -9.98 13.08 7.55
CA GLY A 42 -10.96 12.03 7.23
C GLY A 42 -10.32 10.68 6.90
N ASP A 43 -10.96 9.61 7.35
CA ASP A 43 -10.38 8.26 7.33
C ASP A 43 -10.17 7.75 5.90
N ASN A 44 -11.02 8.15 4.95
CA ASN A 44 -10.84 7.83 3.53
C ASN A 44 -9.55 8.42 2.94
N HIS A 45 -9.17 9.64 3.34
CA HIS A 45 -7.94 10.27 2.86
C HIS A 45 -6.70 9.67 3.53
N LYS A 46 -6.82 9.27 4.80
CA LYS A 46 -5.76 8.55 5.52
C LYS A 46 -5.51 7.19 4.85
N LEU A 47 -6.58 6.42 4.63
CA LEU A 47 -6.54 5.14 3.93
C LEU A 47 -5.98 5.30 2.51
N GLY A 48 -6.46 6.29 1.75
CA GLY A 48 -5.98 6.55 0.40
C GLY A 48 -4.47 6.85 0.36
N LEU A 49 -3.96 7.63 1.33
CA LEU A 49 -2.53 7.90 1.43
C LEU A 49 -1.73 6.66 1.85
N ALA A 50 -2.20 5.90 2.83
CA ALA A 50 -1.59 4.65 3.26
C ALA A 50 -1.45 3.66 2.09
N LEU A 51 -2.53 3.47 1.33
CA LEU A 51 -2.55 2.64 0.12
C LEU A 51 -1.56 3.16 -0.92
N HIS A 52 -1.50 4.48 -1.13
CA HIS A 52 -0.60 5.06 -2.12
C HIS A 52 0.87 4.85 -1.75
N ILE A 53 1.24 5.05 -0.48
CA ILE A 53 2.62 4.82 0.00
C ILE A 53 3.03 3.36 -0.22
N GLY A 54 2.19 2.42 0.23
CA GLY A 54 2.49 1.00 0.09
C GLY A 54 2.54 0.54 -1.37
N PHE A 55 1.64 1.05 -2.20
CA PHE A 55 1.62 0.72 -3.64
C PHE A 55 2.81 1.29 -4.41
N VAL A 56 3.24 2.51 -4.11
CA VAL A 56 4.46 3.09 -4.72
C VAL A 56 5.68 2.27 -4.34
N ARG A 57 5.78 1.86 -3.07
CA ARG A 57 6.86 1.00 -2.59
C ARG A 57 6.87 -0.36 -3.29
N MET A 58 5.68 -0.94 -3.49
CA MET A 58 5.48 -2.24 -4.12
C MET A 58 5.72 -2.24 -5.63
N SER A 59 5.19 -1.25 -6.35
CA SER A 59 5.12 -1.26 -7.81
C SER A 59 6.07 -0.27 -8.49
N GLY A 60 6.63 0.67 -7.74
CA GLY A 60 7.39 1.80 -8.27
C GLY A 60 6.51 2.84 -9.01
N ARG A 61 5.18 2.74 -8.89
CA ARG A 61 4.22 3.60 -9.62
C ARG A 61 3.19 4.21 -8.68
N PRO A 62 2.66 5.41 -9.01
CA PRO A 62 1.56 5.99 -8.27
C PRO A 62 0.31 5.10 -8.40
N LEU A 63 -0.43 4.97 -7.31
CA LEU A 63 -1.70 4.27 -7.27
C LEU A 63 -2.74 5.03 -8.11
N ASN A 64 -3.28 4.35 -9.12
CA ASN A 64 -4.40 4.88 -9.92
C ASN A 64 -5.73 4.76 -9.13
N SER A 65 -6.85 5.11 -9.77
CA SER A 65 -8.17 4.96 -9.16
C SER A 65 -8.43 3.51 -8.73
N VAL A 66 -8.54 3.29 -7.43
CA VAL A 66 -8.87 1.98 -6.86
C VAL A 66 -10.37 1.82 -6.79
N ARG A 67 -10.92 0.83 -7.51
CA ARG A 67 -12.35 0.51 -7.45
C ARG A 67 -12.73 -0.21 -6.14
N ALA A 68 -11.85 -1.07 -5.64
CA ALA A 68 -12.05 -1.83 -4.41
C ALA A 68 -10.72 -2.13 -3.74
N VAL A 69 -10.66 -1.95 -2.41
CA VAL A 69 -9.49 -2.28 -1.60
C VAL A 69 -9.63 -3.72 -1.12
N PRO A 70 -8.60 -4.58 -1.25
CA PRO A 70 -8.65 -5.94 -0.73
C PRO A 70 -8.92 -5.95 0.79
N PRO A 71 -9.84 -6.81 1.29
CA PRO A 71 -10.18 -6.86 2.73
C PRO A 71 -8.98 -7.17 3.62
N VAL A 72 -8.04 -7.98 3.14
CA VAL A 72 -6.80 -8.30 3.88
C VAL A 72 -5.96 -7.06 4.14
N LEU A 73 -5.94 -6.14 3.18
CA LEU A 73 -5.20 -4.89 3.23
C LEU A 73 -5.89 -3.90 4.18
N LEU A 74 -7.22 -3.82 4.12
CA LEU A 74 -8.02 -3.01 5.07
C LEU A 74 -7.88 -3.47 6.53
N ARG A 75 -7.65 -4.77 6.76
CA ARG A 75 -7.46 -5.31 8.12
C ARG A 75 -6.05 -5.07 8.66
N HIS A 76 -5.09 -4.79 7.77
CA HIS A 76 -3.70 -4.54 8.11
C HIS A 76 -3.42 -3.06 8.39
N LEU A 77 -4.14 -2.16 7.71
CA LEU A 77 -4.04 -0.69 7.86
C LEU A 77 -4.89 -0.15 9.01
#